data_AF-A0A928DRS9-F1
#
_entry.id   AF-A0A928DRS9-F1
#
_cell.length_a   1.000
_cell.length_b   1.000
_cell.length_c   1.000
_cell.angle_alpha   90.00
_cell.angle_beta   90.00
_cell.angle_gamma   90.00
#
_symmetry.space_group_name_H-M   'P 1'
#
loop_
_entity.id
_entity.type
_entity.pdbx_description
1 polymer ?
#
loop_
_entity_poly.entity_id
_entity_poly.type
_entity_poly.pdbx_seq_one_letter_code
_entity_poly.pdbx_strand_id
1 'polypeptide(L)'
;MKKFLALLQLVRFPNVFAILADIFTVAFLMAFLQNVSPESWAAYGLSGLGAVLLYWAGMILNDVFDLQEDSILRKDRPLPSGRISLAGARRTGWSFLAAGVLIAGLPGQFVLPTGGLSPTLFIAPLLAVCILLYDAKLKNTPLGPFFMGTCRGLNVLLFLSFWPLAELAGVGVLLEEPLGSPRRSCSIRLR
;
A
#
# COMPACT_ATOMS: atom_id res chain seq x y z
N MET A 1 26.52 13.90 -3.82
CA MET A 1 25.91 13.58 -2.51
C MET A 1 24.75 14.49 -2.10
N LYS A 2 24.90 15.83 -2.08
CA LYS A 2 23.84 16.76 -1.61
C LYS A 2 22.48 16.63 -2.34
N LYS A 3 22.48 16.38 -3.66
CA LYS A 3 21.24 16.16 -4.45
C LYS A 3 20.53 14.85 -4.08
N PHE A 4 21.28 13.78 -3.83
CA PHE A 4 20.72 12.48 -3.43
C PHE A 4 20.07 12.56 -2.04
N LEU A 5 20.74 13.22 -1.09
CA LEU A 5 20.18 13.48 0.25
C LEU A 5 18.91 14.33 0.18
N ALA A 6 18.86 15.33 -0.71
CA ALA A 6 17.65 16.12 -0.94
C ALA A 6 16.49 15.28 -1.48
N LEU A 7 16.76 14.31 -2.37
CA LEU A 7 15.76 13.36 -2.85
C LEU A 7 15.26 12.44 -1.73
N LEU A 8 16.16 11.88 -0.92
CA LEU A 8 15.78 11.05 0.23
C LEU A 8 14.96 11.82 1.28
N GLN A 9 15.29 13.10 1.49
CA GLN A 9 14.54 14.00 2.35
C GLN A 9 13.15 14.28 1.78
N LEU A 10 13.04 14.51 0.47
CA LEU A 10 11.78 14.78 -0.22
C LEU A 10 10.81 13.59 -0.11
N VAL A 11 11.29 12.37 -0.34
CA VAL A 11 10.44 11.17 -0.25
C VAL A 11 10.21 10.69 1.19
N ARG A 12 10.77 11.41 2.18
CA ARG A 12 10.84 11.02 3.60
C ARG A 12 11.17 9.53 3.75
N PHE A 13 12.34 9.14 3.21
CA PHE A 13 12.79 7.75 3.11
C PHE A 13 12.57 6.88 4.37
N PRO A 14 12.79 7.36 5.61
CA PRO A 14 12.54 6.56 6.81
C PRO A 14 11.10 6.05 6.94
N ASN A 15 10.11 6.79 6.43
CA ASN A 15 8.71 6.37 6.50
C ASN A 15 8.37 5.24 5.51
N VAL A 16 9.26 4.92 4.56
CA VAL A 16 9.08 3.76 3.68
C VAL A 16 9.04 2.46 4.48
N PHE A 17 9.77 2.38 5.60
CA PHE A 17 9.73 1.23 6.49
C PHE A 17 8.34 0.95 7.07
N ALA A 18 7.50 1.98 7.24
CA ALA A 18 6.12 1.78 7.70
C ALA A 18 5.28 1.06 6.64
N ILE A 19 5.50 1.36 5.35
CA ILE A 19 4.80 0.70 4.24
C ILE A 19 5.31 -0.73 4.10
N LEU A 20 6.63 -0.94 4.26
CA LEU A 20 7.21 -2.27 4.29
C LEU A 20 6.65 -3.08 5.46
N ALA A 21 6.38 -2.46 6.62
CA ALA A 21 5.71 -3.12 7.72
C ALA A 21 4.28 -3.53 7.36
N ASP A 22 3.48 -2.65 6.74
CA ASP A 22 2.12 -2.97 6.26
C ASP A 22 2.15 -4.19 5.31
N ILE A 23 3.14 -4.22 4.41
CA ILE A 23 3.45 -5.36 3.54
C ILE A 23 3.77 -6.58 4.41
N PHE A 24 4.76 -6.54 5.29
CA PHE A 24 5.10 -7.73 6.07
C PHE A 24 3.94 -8.26 6.93
N THR A 25 3.08 -7.39 7.45
CA THR A 25 1.88 -7.79 8.19
C THR A 25 0.93 -8.61 7.34
N VAL A 26 0.64 -8.17 6.10
CA VAL A 26 -0.23 -8.94 5.20
C VAL A 26 0.45 -10.23 4.78
N ALA A 27 1.74 -10.20 4.41
CA ALA A 27 2.50 -11.41 4.07
C ALA A 27 2.53 -12.45 5.19
N PHE A 28 2.71 -12.00 6.43
CA PHE A 28 2.69 -12.88 7.59
C PHE A 28 1.31 -13.49 7.83
N LEU A 29 0.24 -12.68 7.74
CA LEU A 29 -1.13 -13.17 7.84
C LEU A 29 -1.43 -14.23 6.77
N MET A 30 -1.00 -13.98 5.55
CA MET A 30 -1.14 -14.90 4.42
C MET A 30 -0.42 -16.23 4.67
N ALA A 31 0.83 -16.17 5.12
CA ALA A 31 1.60 -17.37 5.46
C ALA A 31 1.00 -18.14 6.64
N PHE A 32 0.51 -17.43 7.67
CA PHE A 32 -0.15 -18.03 8.83
C PHE A 32 -1.42 -18.81 8.44
N LEU A 33 -2.18 -18.29 7.46
CA LEU A 33 -3.39 -18.91 6.95
C LEU A 33 -3.14 -20.04 5.92
N GLN A 34 -1.88 -20.44 5.70
CA GLN A 34 -1.43 -21.52 4.79
C GLN A 34 -1.95 -21.43 3.35
N ASN A 35 -2.28 -20.24 2.88
CA ASN A 35 -2.93 -20.00 1.60
C ASN A 35 -1.97 -19.21 0.67
N VAL A 36 -0.72 -19.67 0.55
CA VAL A 36 0.28 -18.98 -0.28
C VAL A 36 0.67 -19.89 -1.43
N SER A 37 0.11 -19.60 -2.60
CA SER A 37 0.59 -20.17 -3.86
C SER A 37 1.91 -19.49 -4.29
N PRO A 38 2.85 -20.19 -4.95
CA PRO A 38 4.10 -19.61 -5.44
C PRO A 38 3.89 -18.41 -6.40
N GLU A 39 2.81 -18.44 -7.17
CA GLU A 39 2.38 -17.40 -8.10
C GLU A 39 1.90 -16.12 -7.40
N SER A 40 1.45 -16.20 -6.15
CA SER A 40 1.09 -15.03 -5.33
C SER A 40 2.29 -14.12 -5.01
N TRP A 41 3.52 -14.64 -4.98
CA TRP A 41 4.70 -13.83 -4.62
C TRP A 41 5.04 -12.75 -5.65
N ALA A 42 4.86 -13.03 -6.94
CA ALA A 42 5.11 -12.05 -8.00
C ALA A 42 4.09 -10.92 -7.95
N ALA A 43 2.81 -11.27 -7.76
CA ALA A 43 1.73 -10.30 -7.54
C ALA A 43 2.02 -9.44 -6.31
N TYR A 44 2.51 -10.05 -5.24
CA TYR A 44 2.86 -9.38 -4.01
C TYR A 44 3.98 -8.35 -4.18
N GLY A 45 5.06 -8.73 -4.86
CA GLY A 45 6.18 -7.83 -5.16
C GLY A 45 5.77 -6.64 -6.01
N LEU A 46 4.93 -6.87 -7.04
CA LEU A 46 4.45 -5.82 -7.92
C LEU A 46 3.53 -4.84 -7.17
N SER A 47 2.67 -5.35 -6.30
CA SER A 47 1.81 -4.56 -5.41
C SER A 47 2.63 -3.72 -4.44
N GLY A 48 3.68 -4.31 -3.86
CA GLY A 48 4.61 -3.62 -2.98
C GLY A 48 5.29 -2.45 -3.67
N LEU A 49 5.74 -2.66 -4.90
CA LEU A 49 6.29 -1.60 -5.75
C LEU A 49 5.25 -0.50 -6.01
N GLY A 50 4.03 -0.88 -6.37
CA GLY A 50 2.93 0.07 -6.61
C GLY A 50 2.62 0.94 -5.38
N ALA A 51 2.53 0.32 -4.20
CA ALA A 51 2.29 1.04 -2.94
C ALA A 51 3.43 1.98 -2.56
N VAL A 52 4.69 1.57 -2.74
CA VAL A 52 5.86 2.45 -2.51
C VAL A 52 5.84 3.65 -3.46
N LEU A 53 5.47 3.43 -4.73
CA LEU A 53 5.31 4.52 -5.70
C LEU A 53 4.17 5.47 -5.34
N LEU A 54 3.01 4.95 -4.94
CA LEU A 54 1.88 5.76 -4.48
C LEU A 54 2.24 6.59 -3.25
N TYR A 55 2.98 6.00 -2.31
CA TYR A 55 3.48 6.71 -1.15
C TYR A 55 4.45 7.82 -1.56
N TRP A 56 5.48 7.53 -2.36
CA TRP A 56 6.42 8.55 -2.82
C TRP A 56 5.73 9.66 -3.60
N ALA A 57 4.72 9.32 -4.40
CA ALA A 57 3.88 10.30 -5.09
C ALA A 57 3.17 11.22 -4.09
N GLY A 58 2.53 10.67 -3.06
CA GLY A 58 1.92 11.44 -1.97
C GLY A 58 2.93 12.34 -1.28
N MET A 59 4.12 11.84 -0.93
CA MET A 59 5.16 12.65 -0.29
C MET A 59 5.62 13.84 -1.14
N ILE A 60 5.85 13.60 -2.43
CA ILE A 60 6.31 14.63 -3.36
C ILE A 60 5.19 15.65 -3.60
N LEU A 61 3.96 15.19 -3.84
CA LEU A 61 2.82 16.07 -4.11
C LEU A 61 2.42 16.87 -2.86
N ASN A 62 2.49 16.28 -1.67
CA ASN A 62 2.30 16.96 -0.39
C ASN A 62 3.21 18.18 -0.26
N ASP A 63 4.52 18.02 -0.48
CA ASP A 63 5.48 19.13 -0.42
C ASP A 63 5.26 20.15 -1.57
N VAL A 64 4.73 19.73 -2.73
CA VAL A 64 4.35 20.63 -3.83
C VAL A 64 3.15 21.49 -3.45
N PHE A 65 2.13 20.92 -2.81
CA PHE A 65 0.96 21.65 -2.32
C PHE A 65 1.31 22.56 -1.14
N ASP A 66 2.27 22.16 -0.30
CA ASP A 66 2.73 22.93 0.86
C ASP A 66 3.78 23.99 0.54
N LEU A 67 4.20 24.15 -0.72
CA LEU A 67 5.30 25.03 -1.09
C LEU A 67 5.17 26.46 -0.54
N GLN A 68 3.96 27.04 -0.58
CA GLN A 68 3.72 28.40 -0.11
C GLN A 68 3.89 28.51 1.40
N GLU A 69 3.33 27.57 2.16
CA GLU A 69 3.45 27.51 3.61
C GLU A 69 4.89 27.19 4.05
N ASP A 70 5.51 26.18 3.42
CA ASP A 70 6.88 25.76 3.67
C ASP A 70 7.90 26.85 3.30
N SER A 71 7.61 27.73 2.33
CA SER A 71 8.47 28.88 2.02
C SER A 71 8.54 29.92 3.14
N ILE A 72 7.55 29.95 4.03
CA ILE A 72 7.50 30.87 5.16
C ILE A 72 8.04 30.17 6.41
N LEU A 73 7.51 28.99 6.72
CA LEU A 73 7.72 28.29 7.99
C LEU A 73 8.93 27.34 7.98
N ARG A 74 9.34 26.81 6.82
CA ARG A 74 10.32 25.71 6.70
C ARG A 74 11.23 25.87 5.49
N LYS A 75 11.93 27.01 5.44
CA LYS A 75 12.81 27.41 4.31
C LYS A 75 13.89 26.38 3.97
N ASP A 76 14.30 25.56 4.95
CA ASP A 76 15.33 24.53 4.75
C ASP A 76 14.84 23.34 3.91
N ARG A 77 13.54 23.18 3.66
CA ARG A 77 13.01 22.04 2.89
C ARG A 77 13.53 22.04 1.44
N PRO A 78 13.67 20.86 0.79
CA PRO A 78 14.31 20.74 -0.53
C PRO A 78 13.66 21.59 -1.64
N LEU A 79 12.34 21.77 -1.59
CA LEU A 79 11.56 22.55 -2.56
C LEU A 79 11.70 24.07 -2.34
N PRO A 80 11.39 24.64 -1.16
CA PRO A 80 11.62 26.06 -0.88
C PRO A 80 13.08 26.50 -1.01
N SER A 81 14.03 25.65 -0.62
CA SER A 81 15.47 25.94 -0.72
C SER A 81 16.01 25.88 -2.17
N GLY A 82 15.16 25.55 -3.15
CA GLY A 82 15.56 25.46 -4.56
C GLY A 82 16.51 24.30 -4.90
N ARG A 83 16.75 23.38 -3.96
CA ARG A 83 17.60 22.19 -4.19
C ARG A 83 16.99 21.23 -5.20
N ILE A 84 15.67 21.26 -5.35
CA ILE A 84 14.89 20.49 -6.33
C ILE A 84 13.97 21.46 -7.09
N SER A 85 13.88 21.31 -8.41
CA SER A 85 13.00 22.16 -9.22
C SER A 85 11.52 21.80 -8.98
N LEU A 86 10.67 22.82 -8.83
CA LEU A 86 9.22 22.63 -8.64
C LEU A 86 8.59 21.86 -9.80
N ALA A 87 8.94 22.21 -11.04
CA ALA A 87 8.44 21.53 -12.23
C ALA A 87 8.86 20.05 -12.27
N GLY A 88 10.08 19.75 -11.81
CA GLY A 88 10.59 18.38 -11.70
C GLY A 88 9.81 17.60 -10.65
N ALA A 89 9.67 18.15 -9.44
CA ALA A 89 8.92 17.52 -8.36
C ALA A 89 7.46 17.23 -8.76
N ARG A 90 6.77 18.20 -9.38
CA ARG A 90 5.40 18.02 -9.86
C ARG A 90 5.31 16.89 -10.89
N ARG A 91 6.18 16.89 -11.91
CA ARG A 91 6.20 15.82 -12.93
C ARG A 91 6.46 14.46 -12.29
N THR A 92 7.46 14.34 -11.44
CA THR A 92 7.79 13.08 -10.76
C THR A 92 6.64 12.59 -9.88
N GLY A 93 6.02 13.48 -9.09
CA GLY A 93 4.90 13.14 -8.23
C GLY A 93 3.70 12.58 -9.01
N TRP A 94 3.28 13.26 -10.08
CA TRP A 94 2.19 12.76 -10.94
C TRP A 94 2.55 11.48 -11.69
N SER A 95 3.79 11.36 -12.19
CA SER A 95 4.26 10.14 -12.85
C SER A 95 4.29 8.95 -11.89
N PHE A 96 4.74 9.15 -10.65
CA PHE A 96 4.73 8.10 -9.63
C PHE A 96 3.31 7.73 -9.20
N LEU A 97 2.39 8.70 -9.12
CA LEU A 97 1.00 8.42 -8.82
C LEU A 97 0.38 7.53 -9.91
N ALA A 98 0.55 7.92 -11.18
CA ALA A 98 0.03 7.16 -12.32
C ALA A 98 0.68 5.78 -12.40
N ALA A 99 2.01 5.69 -12.31
CA ALA A 99 2.73 4.42 -12.33
C ALA A 99 2.35 3.53 -11.15
N GLY A 100 2.18 4.10 -9.95
CA GLY A 100 1.75 3.37 -8.75
C GLY A 100 0.36 2.76 -8.92
N VAL A 101 -0.61 3.53 -9.42
CA VAL A 101 -1.96 3.01 -9.72
C VAL A 101 -1.91 1.91 -10.77
N LEU A 102 -1.17 2.11 -11.87
CA LEU A 102 -1.06 1.12 -12.93
C LEU A 102 -0.42 -0.17 -12.43
N ILE A 103 0.75 -0.07 -11.80
CA ILE A 103 1.52 -1.21 -11.30
C ILE A 103 0.75 -1.96 -10.21
N ALA A 104 0.08 -1.26 -9.29
CA ALA A 104 -0.78 -1.89 -8.30
C ALA A 104 -2.05 -2.52 -8.91
N GLY A 105 -2.53 -2.04 -10.05
CA GLY A 105 -3.67 -2.64 -10.75
C GLY A 105 -3.34 -3.90 -11.55
N LEU A 106 -2.09 -4.07 -12.00
CA LEU A 106 -1.66 -5.17 -12.88
C LEU A 106 -1.92 -6.58 -12.31
N PRO A 107 -1.62 -6.89 -11.03
CA PRO A 107 -1.80 -8.24 -10.52
C PRO A 107 -3.28 -8.64 -10.39
N GLY A 108 -4.21 -7.66 -10.44
CA GLY A 108 -5.64 -7.91 -10.50
C GLY A 108 -6.11 -8.72 -11.72
N GLN A 109 -5.32 -8.72 -12.80
CA GLN A 109 -5.58 -9.52 -13.99
C GLN A 109 -5.21 -11.00 -13.82
N PHE A 110 -4.41 -11.34 -12.82
CA PHE A 110 -3.85 -12.69 -12.64
C PHE A 110 -4.61 -13.56 -11.62
N VAL A 111 -5.60 -13.05 -10.87
CA VAL A 111 -6.16 -13.78 -9.71
C VAL A 111 -7.70 -13.66 -9.55
N LEU A 112 -8.48 -13.87 -10.61
CA LEU A 112 -9.86 -14.35 -10.43
C LEU A 112 -10.15 -15.50 -11.41
N PRO A 113 -10.20 -16.76 -10.94
CA PRO A 113 -10.61 -17.92 -11.74
C PRO A 113 -12.02 -17.78 -12.32
N THR A 114 -12.83 -16.87 -11.78
CA THR A 114 -14.26 -16.68 -12.09
C THR A 114 -14.55 -15.55 -13.09
N GLY A 115 -13.54 -14.90 -13.69
CA GLY A 115 -13.76 -13.87 -14.73
C GLY A 115 -14.39 -12.56 -14.24
N GLY A 116 -14.36 -12.30 -12.92
CA GLY A 116 -14.78 -11.03 -12.33
C GLY A 116 -13.68 -9.96 -12.38
N LEU A 117 -14.06 -8.70 -12.16
CA LEU A 117 -13.11 -7.60 -11.95
C LEU A 117 -12.50 -7.72 -10.55
N SER A 118 -11.17 -7.62 -10.44
CA SER A 118 -10.48 -7.66 -9.16
C SER A 118 -10.78 -6.39 -8.34
N PRO A 119 -10.97 -6.50 -7.01
CA PRO A 119 -11.18 -5.34 -6.15
C PRO A 119 -10.00 -4.34 -6.19
N THR A 120 -8.79 -4.84 -6.49
CA THR A 120 -7.56 -4.05 -6.66
C THR A 120 -7.69 -2.92 -7.68
N LEU A 121 -8.47 -3.14 -8.74
CA LEU A 121 -8.69 -2.15 -9.80
C LEU A 121 -9.40 -0.89 -9.29
N PHE A 122 -10.19 -1.02 -8.22
CA PHE A 122 -10.90 0.09 -7.59
C PHE A 122 -10.14 0.66 -6.39
N ILE A 123 -9.44 -0.19 -5.63
CA ILE A 123 -8.74 0.22 -4.40
C ILE A 123 -7.55 1.13 -4.73
N ALA A 124 -6.75 0.83 -5.76
CA ALA A 124 -5.58 1.64 -6.11
C ALA A 124 -5.95 3.08 -6.54
N PRO A 125 -6.93 3.29 -7.46
CA PRO A 125 -7.43 4.64 -7.75
C PRO A 125 -8.07 5.32 -6.55
N LEU A 126 -8.83 4.59 -5.74
CA LEU A 126 -9.45 5.14 -4.53
C LEU A 126 -8.40 5.65 -3.54
N LEU A 127 -7.32 4.88 -3.33
CA LEU A 127 -6.19 5.29 -2.52
C LEU A 127 -5.52 6.54 -3.10
N ALA A 128 -5.28 6.59 -4.41
CA ALA A 128 -4.70 7.77 -5.07
C ALA A 128 -5.57 9.03 -4.89
N VAL A 129 -6.89 8.90 -5.04
CA VAL A 129 -7.84 10.00 -4.78
C VAL A 129 -7.79 10.42 -3.32
N CYS A 130 -7.76 9.47 -2.39
CA CYS A 130 -7.68 9.74 -0.96
C CYS A 130 -6.38 10.49 -0.59
N ILE A 131 -5.25 10.10 -1.18
CA ILE A 131 -3.95 10.79 -1.03
C ILE A 131 -4.07 12.26 -1.52
N LEU A 132 -4.58 12.47 -2.72
CA LEU A 132 -4.74 13.81 -3.28
C LEU A 132 -5.69 14.69 -2.46
N LEU A 133 -6.82 14.12 -2.02
CA LEU A 133 -7.82 14.81 -1.21
C LEU A 133 -7.25 15.21 0.16
N TYR A 134 -6.47 14.31 0.77
CA TYR A 134 -5.75 14.56 2.00
C TYR A 134 -4.74 15.70 1.83
N ASP A 135 -3.88 15.60 0.82
CA ASP A 135 -2.79 16.56 0.58
C ASP A 135 -3.29 17.96 0.21
N ALA A 136 -4.39 18.05 -0.54
CA ALA A 136 -4.89 19.32 -1.06
C ALA A 136 -5.77 20.09 -0.06
N LYS A 137 -6.56 19.41 0.79
CA LYS A 137 -7.59 20.08 1.61
C LYS A 137 -7.68 19.61 3.05
N LEU A 138 -7.55 18.31 3.30
CA LEU A 138 -8.01 17.76 4.58
C LEU A 138 -6.93 17.74 5.67
N LYS A 139 -5.65 17.82 5.33
CA LYS A 139 -4.57 17.81 6.32
C LYS A 139 -4.63 18.94 7.35
N ASN A 140 -5.20 20.10 6.99
CA ASN A 140 -5.36 21.27 7.87
C ASN A 140 -6.73 21.30 8.59
N THR A 141 -7.50 20.22 8.50
CA THR A 141 -8.83 20.09 9.12
C THR A 141 -8.77 19.10 10.28
N PRO A 142 -9.70 19.17 11.25
CA PRO A 142 -9.80 18.17 12.32
C PRO A 142 -10.07 16.74 11.81
N LEU A 143 -10.47 16.59 10.54
CA LEU A 143 -10.64 15.29 9.88
C LEU A 143 -9.33 14.71 9.33
N GLY A 144 -8.21 15.43 9.41
CA GLY A 144 -6.90 14.99 8.92
C GLY A 144 -6.49 13.58 9.42
N PRO A 145 -6.53 13.30 10.74
CA PRO A 145 -6.19 11.98 11.27
C PRO A 145 -7.07 10.85 10.73
N PHE A 146 -8.37 11.13 10.54
CA PHE A 146 -9.31 10.16 10.00
C PHE A 146 -8.92 9.76 8.56
N PHE A 147 -8.69 10.74 7.68
CA PHE A 147 -8.29 10.47 6.30
C PHE A 147 -6.89 9.85 6.19
N MET A 148 -5.97 10.20 7.08
CA MET A 148 -4.67 9.53 7.15
C MET A 148 -4.83 8.05 7.54
N GLY A 149 -5.72 7.76 8.49
CA GLY A 149 -6.13 6.39 8.83
C GLY A 149 -6.78 5.67 7.64
N THR A 150 -7.63 6.34 6.88
CA THR A 150 -8.24 5.79 5.65
C THR A 150 -7.18 5.46 4.60
N CYS A 151 -6.21 6.34 4.35
CA CYS A 151 -5.10 6.06 3.43
C CYS A 151 -4.31 4.82 3.87
N ARG A 152 -4.06 4.66 5.18
CA ARG A 152 -3.38 3.49 5.74
C ARG A 152 -4.20 2.21 5.61
N GLY A 153 -5.49 2.28 5.94
CA GLY A 153 -6.42 1.18 5.75
C GLY A 153 -6.52 0.75 4.28
N LEU A 154 -6.65 1.70 3.36
CA LEU A 154 -6.67 1.45 1.92
C LEU A 154 -5.35 0.86 1.40
N ASN A 155 -4.21 1.26 1.96
CA ASN A 155 -2.91 0.66 1.63
C ASN A 155 -2.87 -0.82 2.05
N VAL A 156 -3.29 -1.16 3.27
CA VAL A 156 -3.38 -2.57 3.72
C VAL A 156 -4.42 -3.34 2.90
N LEU A 157 -5.57 -2.74 2.61
CA LEU A 157 -6.61 -3.34 1.78
C LEU A 157 -6.14 -3.59 0.35
N LEU A 158 -5.30 -2.73 -0.20
CA LEU A 158 -4.68 -2.95 -1.50
C LEU A 158 -3.92 -4.28 -1.48
N PHE A 159 -3.08 -4.52 -0.46
CA PHE A 159 -2.37 -5.80 -0.31
C PHE A 159 -3.28 -6.99 -0.07
N LEU A 160 -4.32 -6.84 0.76
CA LEU A 160 -5.31 -7.89 1.00
C LEU A 160 -6.13 -8.22 -0.24
N SER A 161 -6.36 -7.26 -1.13
CA SER A 161 -7.20 -7.46 -2.31
C SER A 161 -6.55 -8.33 -3.41
N PHE A 162 -5.25 -8.63 -3.29
CA PHE A 162 -4.57 -9.64 -4.11
C PHE A 162 -4.78 -11.06 -3.59
N TRP A 163 -5.27 -11.21 -2.37
CA TRP A 163 -5.62 -12.51 -1.84
C TRP A 163 -6.84 -13.07 -2.59
N PRO A 164 -6.79 -14.31 -3.10
CA PRO A 164 -7.96 -14.91 -3.72
C PRO A 164 -9.13 -14.89 -2.74
N LEU A 165 -10.23 -14.22 -3.09
CA LEU A 165 -11.45 -14.24 -2.26
C LEU A 165 -11.95 -15.66 -2.00
N ALA A 166 -11.64 -16.60 -2.89
CA ALA A 166 -11.89 -18.03 -2.73
C ALA A 166 -11.14 -18.64 -1.54
N GLU A 167 -9.92 -18.19 -1.25
CA GLU A 167 -9.13 -18.63 -0.09
C GLU A 167 -9.60 -17.98 1.21
N LEU A 168 -10.08 -16.72 1.17
CA LEU A 168 -10.77 -16.07 2.31
C LEU A 168 -12.08 -16.80 2.67
N ALA A 169 -12.84 -17.27 1.68
CA ALA A 169 -14.03 -18.08 1.91
C ALA A 169 -13.68 -19.42 2.58
N GLY A 170 -12.56 -20.05 2.21
CA GLY A 170 -12.04 -21.23 2.88
C GLY A 170 -11.60 -20.99 4.34
N VAL A 171 -11.08 -19.79 4.66
CA VAL A 171 -10.79 -19.38 6.04
C VAL A 171 -12.07 -19.20 6.86
N GLY A 172 -13.15 -18.68 6.26
CA GLY A 172 -14.47 -18.62 6.90
C GLY A 172 -14.97 -19.99 7.33
N VAL A 173 -14.79 -21.00 6.47
CA VAL A 173 -15.14 -22.40 6.77
C VAL A 173 -14.26 -23.00 7.88
N LEU A 174 -12.97 -22.67 7.94
CA LEU A 174 -12.07 -23.14 9.00
C LEU A 174 -12.34 -22.50 10.37
N LEU A 175 -12.91 -21.28 10.40
CA LEU A 175 -13.33 -20.62 11.64
C LEU A 175 -14.70 -21.10 12.15
N GLU A 176 -15.49 -21.77 11.31
CA GLU A 176 -16.75 -22.41 11.67
C GLU A 176 -16.60 -23.84 12.20
N GLU A 177 -15.41 -24.45 12.16
CA GLU A 177 -15.18 -25.72 12.86
C GLU A 177 -15.32 -25.50 14.38
N PRO A 178 -16.38 -26.02 15.03
CA PRO A 178 -16.60 -25.78 16.44
C PRO A 178 -15.49 -26.50 17.23
N LEU A 179 -14.94 -25.81 18.23
CA LEU A 179 -14.16 -26.38 19.32
C LEU A 179 -14.89 -27.59 19.92
N GLY A 180 -14.62 -28.81 19.43
CA GLY A 180 -15.23 -30.00 20.02
C GLY A 180 -15.24 -31.25 19.17
N SER A 181 -14.08 -31.89 18.97
CA SER A 181 -14.01 -33.35 18.78
C SER A 181 -12.58 -33.86 18.94
N PRO A 182 -12.26 -34.62 20.01
CA PRO A 182 -10.96 -35.28 20.10
C PRO A 182 -10.96 -36.43 19.09
N ARG A 183 -10.17 -36.32 18.02
CA ARG A 183 -9.90 -37.47 17.13
C ARG A 183 -9.15 -38.54 17.93
N ARG A 184 -9.92 -39.42 18.55
CA ARG A 184 -9.46 -40.73 19.02
C ARG A 184 -9.07 -41.58 17.82
N SER A 185 -7.87 -42.14 17.92
CA SER A 185 -7.54 -43.55 17.68
C SER A 185 -6.35 -43.71 16.74
N CYS A 186 -5.20 -43.63 17.38
CA CYS A 186 -4.02 -44.43 17.09
C CYS A 186 -4.44 -45.86 16.70
N SER A 187 -4.28 -46.24 15.42
CA SER A 187 -4.27 -47.64 15.00
C SER A 187 -2.83 -48.02 14.65
N ILE A 188 -2.05 -48.36 15.67
CA ILE A 188 -0.79 -49.10 15.50
C ILE A 188 -1.17 -50.47 14.94
N ARG A 189 -0.87 -50.69 13.66
CA ARG A 189 -1.00 -51.98 13.00
C ARG A 189 0.30 -52.74 13.23
N LEU A 190 0.35 -53.52 14.32
CA LEU A 190 1.39 -54.53 14.50
C LEU A 190 1.17 -55.65 13.47
N ARG A 191 2.18 -55.92 12.66
CA ARG A 191 2.38 -57.17 11.94
C ARG A 191 3.78 -57.66 12.26
#